data_AF-A0A8S3QJX4-F1
#
_entry.id   AF-A0A8S3QJX4-F1
#
_cell.length_a   1.000
_cell.length_b   1.000
_cell.length_c   1.000
_cell.angle_alpha   90.00
_cell.angle_beta   90.00
_cell.angle_gamma   90.00
#
_symmetry.space_group_name_H-M   'P 1'
#
loop_
_entity.id
_entity.type
_entity.pdbx_description
1 polymer ?
#
loop_
_entity_poly.entity_id
_entity_poly.type
_entity_poly.pdbx_seq_one_letter_code
_entity_poly.pdbx_strand_id
1 'polypeptide(L)'
;MQPLNFFCEPCITPVCCDCTVLDHKEKNGHIVMNVEEALKKYTPVLDETITEMDKSIKTVEEKKQALEKAAENIEQIQKELAVQVRQTFDRIRDAIDERERELFNMSEHEIDKKRNEIGDQLAIVHDREALLAKDRNNLKSAKDTKDISAMFTHHQSAREALGRKVEISGPSRATKDFAVSFQFNSRAENNIRSTISVFGDVSFK
;
A
#
# COMPACT_ATOMS: atom_id res chain seq x y z
N MET A 1 65.47 -51.18 -25.08
CA MET A 1 64.02 -51.31 -24.82
C MET A 1 63.40 -51.94 -26.05
N GLN A 2 62.60 -52.99 -25.88
CA GLN A 2 61.83 -53.54 -27.00
C GLN A 2 60.63 -52.62 -27.32
N PRO A 3 60.18 -52.56 -28.58
CA PRO A 3 59.02 -51.77 -28.96
C PRO A 3 57.71 -52.36 -28.40
N LEU A 4 56.81 -51.48 -27.92
CA LEU A 4 55.49 -51.82 -27.40
C LEU A 4 54.47 -51.90 -28.55
N ASN A 5 54.53 -52.96 -29.34
CA ASN A 5 53.72 -53.11 -30.56
C ASN A 5 52.37 -53.80 -30.33
N PHE A 6 52.09 -54.24 -29.10
CA PHE A 6 50.87 -54.96 -28.75
C PHE A 6 50.08 -54.21 -27.67
N PHE A 7 48.78 -54.44 -27.60
CA PHE A 7 47.89 -53.91 -26.56
C PHE A 7 47.16 -55.07 -25.88
N CYS A 8 47.24 -55.14 -24.56
CA CYS A 8 46.50 -56.12 -23.77
C CYS A 8 45.18 -55.50 -23.30
N GLU A 9 44.05 -55.99 -23.82
CA GLU A 9 42.71 -55.43 -23.56
C GLU A 9 42.29 -55.57 -22.08
N PRO A 10 42.43 -56.72 -21.41
CA PRO A 10 42.10 -56.85 -19.99
C PRO A 10 42.99 -55.98 -19.07
N CYS A 11 44.22 -55.67 -19.49
CA CYS A 11 45.15 -54.86 -18.71
C CYS A 11 45.15 -53.38 -19.08
N ILE A 12 44.47 -53.01 -20.17
CA ILE A 12 44.34 -51.63 -20.68
C ILE A 12 45.73 -50.96 -20.85
N THR A 13 46.72 -51.70 -21.33
CA THR A 13 48.10 -51.21 -21.47
C THR A 13 48.80 -51.74 -22.72
N PRO A 14 49.69 -50.94 -23.34
CA PRO A 14 50.57 -51.42 -24.39
C PRO A 14 51.69 -52.30 -23.81
N VAL A 15 52.02 -53.40 -24.50
CA VAL A 15 52.96 -54.44 -24.07
C VAL A 15 53.94 -54.81 -25.20
N CYS A 16 55.16 -55.24 -24.87
CA CYS A 16 56.13 -55.74 -25.87
C CYS A 16 55.92 -57.23 -26.17
N CYS A 17 56.65 -57.77 -27.17
CA CYS A 17 56.60 -59.18 -27.55
C CYS A 17 56.94 -60.11 -26.37
N ASP A 18 57.96 -59.80 -25.58
CA ASP A 18 58.34 -60.64 -24.44
C ASP A 18 57.22 -60.69 -23.38
N CYS A 19 56.53 -59.56 -23.15
CA CYS A 19 55.42 -59.49 -22.19
C CYS A 19 54.21 -60.35 -22.60
N THR A 20 53.95 -60.54 -23.91
CA THR A 20 52.86 -61.42 -24.37
C THR A 20 53.17 -62.90 -24.10
N VAL A 21 54.45 -63.25 -24.07
CA VAL A 21 54.96 -64.63 -23.85
C VAL A 21 55.28 -64.92 -22.39
N LEU A 22 55.40 -63.92 -21.52
CA LEU A 22 55.70 -64.12 -20.10
C LEU A 22 54.45 -63.96 -19.24
N ASP A 23 53.81 -62.79 -19.32
CA ASP A 23 52.81 -62.37 -18.33
C ASP A 23 51.40 -62.24 -18.94
N HIS A 24 51.29 -61.67 -20.15
CA HIS A 24 50.02 -61.40 -20.82
C HIS A 24 49.62 -62.53 -21.78
N LYS A 25 49.64 -63.78 -21.28
CA LYS A 25 49.34 -64.96 -22.10
C LYS A 25 47.84 -65.15 -22.28
N GLU A 26 47.44 -65.59 -23.47
CA GLU A 26 46.06 -65.94 -23.79
C GLU A 26 45.49 -67.04 -22.87
N LYS A 27 46.31 -68.04 -22.52
CA LYS A 27 45.93 -69.10 -21.55
C LYS A 27 45.59 -68.59 -20.14
N ASN A 28 46.02 -67.37 -19.80
CA ASN A 28 45.72 -66.70 -18.53
C ASN A 28 44.53 -65.73 -18.68
N GLY A 29 43.83 -65.74 -19.83
CA GLY A 29 42.70 -64.85 -20.11
C GLY A 29 43.07 -63.49 -20.67
N HIS A 30 44.34 -63.25 -21.02
CA HIS A 30 44.75 -61.98 -21.64
C HIS A 30 44.50 -62.00 -23.14
N ILE A 31 43.65 -61.08 -23.61
CA ILE A 31 43.45 -60.83 -25.03
C ILE A 31 44.46 -59.76 -25.45
N VAL A 32 45.39 -60.13 -26.33
CA VAL A 32 46.44 -59.24 -26.83
C VAL A 32 46.30 -59.09 -28.33
N MET A 33 46.29 -57.85 -28.82
CA MET A 33 46.19 -57.51 -30.24
C MET A 33 47.30 -56.55 -30.63
N ASN A 34 47.52 -56.34 -31.94
CA ASN A 34 48.45 -55.30 -32.38
C ASN A 34 47.90 -53.92 -31.99
N VAL A 35 48.78 -52.98 -31.65
CA VAL A 35 48.39 -51.58 -31.37
C VAL A 35 47.58 -50.98 -32.52
N GLU A 36 47.91 -51.28 -33.78
CA GLU A 36 47.13 -50.82 -34.94
C GLU A 36 45.70 -51.38 -34.96
N GLU A 37 45.52 -52.63 -34.53
CA GLU A 37 44.19 -53.26 -34.43
C GLU A 37 43.41 -52.70 -33.24
N ALA A 38 44.07 -52.44 -32.11
CA ALA A 38 43.46 -51.77 -30.96
C ALA A 38 42.98 -50.36 -31.32
N LEU A 39 43.80 -49.58 -32.04
CA LEU A 39 43.41 -48.26 -32.53
C LEU A 39 42.21 -48.35 -33.48
N LYS A 40 42.23 -49.28 -34.44
CA LYS A 40 41.07 -49.50 -35.33
C LYS A 40 39.80 -49.90 -34.57
N LYS A 41 39.92 -50.68 -33.50
CA LYS A 41 38.80 -51.16 -32.68
C LYS A 41 38.23 -50.06 -31.77
N TYR A 42 39.07 -49.29 -31.09
CA TYR A 42 38.63 -48.36 -30.04
C TYR A 42 38.45 -46.92 -30.50
N THR A 43 39.15 -46.46 -31.53
CA THR A 43 38.96 -45.09 -32.04
C THR A 43 37.49 -44.81 -32.40
N PRO A 44 36.75 -45.69 -33.10
CA PRO A 44 35.33 -45.45 -33.38
C PRO A 44 34.46 -45.34 -32.13
N VAL A 45 34.76 -46.12 -31.08
CA VAL A 45 34.03 -46.09 -29.81
C VAL A 45 34.29 -44.78 -29.06
N LEU A 46 35.54 -44.30 -29.08
CA LEU A 46 35.91 -43.01 -28.51
C LEU A 46 35.26 -41.86 -29.29
N ASP A 47 35.26 -41.92 -30.62
CA ASP A 47 34.63 -40.91 -31.48
C ASP A 47 33.12 -40.83 -31.25
N GLU A 48 32.45 -41.98 -31.09
CA GLU A 48 31.03 -42.06 -30.71
C GLU A 48 30.80 -41.43 -29.33
N THR A 49 31.61 -41.80 -28.34
CA THR A 49 31.51 -41.26 -26.98
C THR A 49 31.71 -39.74 -26.95
N ILE A 50 32.71 -39.23 -27.69
CA ILE A 50 32.97 -37.78 -27.83
C ILE A 50 31.75 -37.10 -28.46
N THR A 51 31.18 -37.69 -29.51
CA THR A 51 29.99 -37.15 -30.19
C THR A 51 28.79 -37.10 -29.24
N GLU A 52 28.59 -38.12 -28.40
CA GLU A 52 27.54 -38.13 -27.38
C GLU A 52 27.77 -37.07 -26.30
N MET A 53 29.01 -36.93 -25.83
CA MET A 53 29.39 -35.89 -24.88
C MET A 53 29.13 -34.49 -25.44
N ASP A 54 29.50 -34.23 -26.69
CA ASP A 54 29.26 -32.94 -27.36
C ASP A 54 27.76 -32.61 -27.46
N LYS A 55 26.92 -33.61 -27.75
CA LYS A 55 25.46 -33.43 -27.73
C LYS A 55 24.95 -33.11 -26.33
N SER A 56 25.42 -33.84 -25.32
CA SER A 56 25.04 -33.63 -23.92
C SER A 56 25.44 -32.24 -23.42
N ILE A 57 26.65 -31.78 -23.74
CA ILE A 57 27.15 -30.44 -23.40
C ILE A 57 26.21 -29.37 -23.97
N LYS A 58 25.80 -29.49 -25.24
CA LYS A 58 24.85 -28.55 -25.86
C LYS A 58 23.51 -28.52 -25.12
N THR A 59 22.95 -29.68 -24.78
CA THR A 59 21.69 -29.76 -24.03
C THR A 59 21.81 -29.14 -22.62
N VAL A 60 22.94 -29.34 -21.94
CA VAL A 60 23.17 -28.73 -20.62
C VAL A 60 23.30 -27.22 -20.73
N GLU A 61 23.99 -26.71 -21.74
CA GLU A 61 24.14 -25.27 -21.97
C GLU A 61 22.80 -24.60 -22.29
N GLU A 62 21.95 -25.22 -23.11
CA GLU A 62 20.59 -24.73 -23.38
C GLU A 62 19.75 -24.66 -22.09
N LYS A 63 19.81 -25.70 -21.26
CA LYS A 63 19.10 -25.71 -19.96
C LYS A 63 19.64 -24.66 -19.00
N LYS A 64 20.96 -24.47 -18.94
CA LYS A 64 21.59 -23.45 -18.12
C LYS A 64 21.10 -22.06 -18.51
N GLN A 65 21.10 -21.73 -19.80
CA GLN A 65 20.61 -20.44 -20.30
C GLN A 65 19.13 -20.23 -20.01
N ALA A 66 18.30 -21.28 -20.11
CA ALA A 66 16.89 -21.20 -19.75
C ALA A 66 16.69 -20.91 -18.25
N LEU A 67 17.49 -21.54 -17.38
CA LEU A 67 17.45 -21.32 -15.93
C LEU A 67 17.95 -19.92 -15.54
N GLU A 68 19.02 -19.42 -16.17
CA GLU A 68 19.51 -18.05 -15.96
C GLU A 68 18.44 -17.01 -16.29
N LYS A 69 17.78 -17.14 -17.45
CA LYS A 69 16.65 -16.28 -17.82
C LYS A 69 15.47 -16.40 -16.87
N ALA A 70 15.15 -17.61 -16.42
CA ALA A 70 14.08 -17.82 -15.45
C ALA A 70 14.38 -17.14 -14.11
N ALA A 71 15.64 -17.18 -13.65
CA ALA A 71 16.06 -16.51 -12.43
C ALA A 71 15.93 -14.98 -12.54
N GLU A 72 16.40 -14.39 -13.64
CA GLU A 72 16.24 -12.95 -13.91
C GLU A 72 14.76 -12.53 -13.94
N ASN A 73 13.91 -13.35 -14.58
CA ASN A 73 12.47 -13.10 -14.63
C ASN A 73 11.83 -13.13 -13.24
N ILE A 74 12.23 -14.06 -12.36
CA ILE A 74 11.71 -14.13 -10.99
C ILE A 74 12.04 -12.85 -10.22
N GLU A 75 13.27 -12.33 -10.34
CA GLU A 75 13.65 -11.07 -9.70
C GLU A 75 12.82 -9.88 -10.22
N GLN A 76 12.56 -9.84 -11.52
CA GLN A 76 11.72 -8.81 -12.11
C GLN A 76 10.29 -8.90 -11.61
N ILE A 77 9.69 -10.10 -11.61
CA ILE A 77 8.34 -10.34 -11.10
C ILE A 77 8.23 -9.90 -9.63
N GLN A 78 9.24 -10.19 -8.81
CA GLN A 78 9.27 -9.76 -7.41
C GLN A 78 9.25 -8.23 -7.28
N LYS A 79 10.04 -7.51 -8.09
CA LYS A 79 10.08 -6.04 -8.09
C LYS A 79 8.74 -5.45 -8.53
N GLU A 80 8.15 -5.98 -9.60
CA GLU A 80 6.86 -5.54 -10.12
C GLU A 80 5.74 -5.78 -9.11
N LEU A 81 5.70 -6.96 -8.48
CA LEU A 81 4.74 -7.29 -7.44
C LEU A 81 4.86 -6.34 -6.25
N ALA A 82 6.08 -6.02 -5.81
CA ALA A 82 6.30 -5.08 -4.71
C ALA A 82 5.77 -3.67 -5.04
N VAL A 83 5.96 -3.21 -6.28
CA VAL A 83 5.41 -1.93 -6.76
C VAL A 83 3.88 -1.97 -6.79
N GLN A 84 3.27 -3.03 -7.32
CA GLN A 84 1.82 -3.18 -7.38
C GLN A 84 1.16 -3.19 -6.00
N VAL A 85 1.75 -3.94 -5.05
CA VAL A 85 1.31 -3.94 -3.65
C VAL A 85 1.36 -2.53 -3.10
N ARG A 86 2.52 -1.85 -3.20
CA ARG A 86 2.68 -0.49 -2.68
C ARG A 86 1.68 0.49 -3.27
N GLN A 87 1.55 0.54 -4.59
CA GLN A 87 0.61 1.40 -5.29
C GLN A 87 -0.85 1.16 -4.91
N THR A 88 -1.20 -0.09 -4.58
CA THR A 88 -2.57 -0.42 -4.15
C THR A 88 -2.85 0.12 -2.75
N PHE A 89 -1.90 -0.04 -1.83
CA PHE A 89 -2.02 0.52 -0.48
C PHE A 89 -1.96 2.05 -0.47
N ASP A 90 -1.14 2.67 -1.32
CA ASP A 90 -1.07 4.12 -1.45
C ASP A 90 -2.43 4.70 -1.88
N ARG A 91 -3.07 4.12 -2.90
CA ARG A 91 -4.42 4.51 -3.32
C ARG A 91 -5.47 4.41 -2.21
N ILE A 92 -5.37 3.41 -1.34
CA ILE A 92 -6.28 3.27 -0.18
C ILE A 92 -6.01 4.37 0.84
N ARG A 93 -4.74 4.70 1.13
CA ARG A 93 -4.40 5.81 2.02
C ARG A 93 -4.94 7.13 1.48
N ASP A 94 -4.72 7.41 0.19
CA ASP A 94 -5.22 8.63 -0.46
C ASP A 94 -6.74 8.77 -0.31
N ALA A 95 -7.49 7.67 -0.47
CA ALA A 95 -8.94 7.65 -0.30
C ALA A 95 -9.39 7.89 1.16
N ILE A 96 -8.64 7.36 2.12
CA ILE A 96 -8.91 7.59 3.56
C ILE A 96 -8.62 9.05 3.91
N ASP A 97 -7.48 9.58 3.47
CA ASP A 97 -7.05 10.95 3.72
C ASP A 97 -8.02 11.96 3.08
N GLU A 98 -8.53 11.67 1.89
CA GLU A 98 -9.56 12.50 1.25
C GLU A 98 -10.85 12.49 2.06
N ARG A 99 -11.29 11.31 2.53
CA ARG A 99 -12.50 11.22 3.34
C ARG A 99 -12.36 11.94 4.68
N GLU A 100 -11.18 11.91 5.28
CA GLU A 100 -10.87 12.69 6.48
C GLU A 100 -10.99 14.19 6.22
N ARG A 101 -10.38 14.70 5.13
CA ARG A 101 -10.50 16.11 4.73
C ARG A 101 -11.95 16.53 4.49
N GLU A 102 -12.73 15.71 3.80
CA GLU A 102 -14.15 15.98 3.59
C GLU A 102 -14.92 16.13 4.91
N LEU A 103 -14.68 15.25 5.88
CA LEU A 103 -15.33 15.29 7.19
C LEU A 103 -14.96 16.55 7.97
N PHE A 104 -13.69 16.96 7.92
CA PHE A 104 -13.26 18.24 8.51
C PHE A 104 -13.96 19.42 7.86
N ASN A 105 -13.97 19.51 6.53
CA ASN A 105 -14.62 20.59 5.79
C ASN A 105 -16.12 20.66 6.09
N MET A 106 -16.81 19.52 6.18
CA MET A 106 -18.22 19.46 6.56
C MET A 106 -18.43 19.96 7.99
N SER A 107 -17.56 19.58 8.92
CA SER A 107 -17.64 20.04 10.31
C SER A 107 -17.41 21.54 10.43
N GLU A 108 -16.39 22.08 9.75
CA GLU A 108 -16.10 23.51 9.72
C GLU A 108 -17.27 24.30 9.14
N HIS A 109 -17.82 23.86 8.00
CA HIS A 109 -18.96 24.52 7.38
C HIS A 109 -20.19 24.61 8.30
N GLU A 110 -20.53 23.51 8.98
CA GLU A 110 -21.66 23.51 9.92
C GLU A 110 -21.38 24.36 11.16
N ILE A 111 -20.14 24.39 11.67
CA ILE A 111 -19.74 25.28 12.77
C ILE A 111 -19.87 26.74 12.35
N ASP A 112 -19.38 27.12 11.18
CA ASP A 112 -19.44 28.50 10.67
C ASP A 112 -20.88 28.94 10.45
N LYS A 113 -21.71 28.06 9.86
CA LYS A 113 -23.14 28.32 9.73
C LYS A 113 -23.80 28.56 11.09
N LYS A 114 -23.52 27.73 12.09
CA LYS A 114 -24.03 27.91 13.46
C LYS A 114 -23.51 29.19 14.10
N ARG A 115 -22.24 29.54 13.88
CA ARG A 115 -21.64 30.78 14.38
C ARG A 115 -22.32 32.00 13.81
N ASN A 116 -22.63 31.99 12.50
CA ASN A 116 -23.35 33.07 11.84
C ASN A 116 -24.79 33.17 12.35
N GLU A 117 -25.50 32.04 12.49
CA GLU A 117 -26.85 32.01 13.09
C GLU A 117 -26.85 32.63 14.51
N ILE A 118 -25.88 32.29 15.37
CA ILE A 118 -25.73 32.91 16.69
C ILE A 118 -25.44 34.40 16.58
N GLY A 119 -24.53 34.80 15.68
CA GLY A 119 -24.16 36.20 15.46
C GLY A 119 -25.37 37.07 15.12
N ASP A 120 -26.22 36.60 14.20
CA ASP A 120 -27.45 37.28 13.80
C ASP A 120 -28.44 37.39 14.97
N GLN A 121 -28.62 36.30 15.73
CA GLN A 121 -29.49 36.31 16.92
C GLN A 121 -28.97 37.27 18.00
N LEU A 122 -27.66 37.33 18.20
CA LEU A 122 -27.03 38.21 19.18
C LEU A 122 -27.16 39.68 18.78
N ALA A 123 -27.05 40.00 17.49
CA ALA A 123 -27.30 41.35 16.98
C ALA A 123 -28.72 41.82 17.27
N ILE A 124 -29.73 40.98 17.02
CA ILE A 124 -31.15 41.30 17.32
C ILE A 124 -31.34 41.61 18.81
N VAL A 125 -30.74 40.79 19.68
CA VAL A 125 -30.84 40.98 21.14
C VAL A 125 -30.12 42.26 21.57
N HIS A 126 -28.93 42.53 21.03
CA HIS A 126 -28.14 43.72 21.35
C HIS A 126 -28.86 45.00 20.91
N ASP A 127 -29.42 45.05 19.70
CA ASP A 127 -30.17 46.20 19.20
C ASP A 127 -31.40 46.48 20.08
N ARG A 128 -32.07 45.42 20.53
CA ARG A 128 -33.19 45.54 21.47
C ARG A 128 -32.75 46.10 22.81
N GLU A 129 -31.68 45.56 23.37
CA GLU A 129 -31.12 46.01 24.64
C GLU A 129 -30.76 47.50 24.57
N ALA A 130 -30.08 47.93 23.50
CA ALA A 130 -29.70 49.32 23.28
C ALA A 130 -30.92 50.26 23.22
N LEU A 131 -32.00 49.85 22.51
CA LEU A 131 -33.25 50.61 22.47
C LEU A 131 -33.88 50.77 23.86
N LEU A 132 -33.99 49.66 24.62
CA LEU A 132 -34.56 49.70 25.97
C LEU A 132 -33.70 50.53 26.93
N ALA A 133 -32.36 50.43 26.82
CA ALA A 133 -31.44 51.22 27.62
C ALA A 133 -31.58 52.73 27.33
N LYS A 134 -31.73 53.10 26.06
CA LYS A 134 -31.98 54.49 25.64
C LYS A 134 -33.29 55.02 26.20
N ASP A 135 -34.39 54.27 26.03
CA ASP A 135 -35.71 54.68 26.54
C ASP A 135 -35.72 54.82 28.06
N ARG A 136 -35.07 53.88 28.77
CA ARG A 136 -34.87 53.96 30.22
C ARG A 136 -34.13 55.22 30.62
N ASN A 137 -33.04 55.56 29.92
CA ASN A 137 -32.24 56.75 30.24
C ASN A 137 -33.03 58.04 29.99
N ASN A 138 -33.76 58.14 28.88
CA ASN A 138 -34.62 59.29 28.58
C ASN A 138 -35.70 59.49 29.64
N LEU A 139 -36.39 58.42 30.03
CA LEU A 139 -37.44 58.47 31.06
C LEU A 139 -36.87 58.86 32.43
N LYS A 140 -35.67 58.35 32.76
CA LYS A 140 -34.97 58.71 34.01
C LYS A 140 -34.60 60.19 34.02
N SER A 141 -34.01 60.70 32.94
CA SER A 141 -33.65 62.12 32.82
C SER A 141 -34.87 63.03 32.94
N ALA A 142 -35.97 62.73 32.23
CA ALA A 142 -37.20 63.52 32.31
C ALA A 142 -37.82 63.53 33.72
N LYS A 143 -37.72 62.40 34.44
CA LYS A 143 -38.12 62.31 35.85
C LYS A 143 -37.23 63.18 36.74
N ASP A 144 -35.92 63.12 36.54
CA ASP A 144 -34.95 63.86 37.36
C ASP A 144 -35.06 65.38 37.14
N THR A 145 -35.34 65.84 35.91
CA THR A 145 -35.56 67.26 35.58
C THR A 145 -36.98 67.74 35.88
N LYS A 146 -37.90 66.84 36.26
CA LYS A 146 -39.33 67.12 36.51
C LYS A 146 -40.06 67.73 35.31
N ASP A 147 -39.61 67.43 34.08
CA ASP A 147 -40.31 67.83 32.86
C ASP A 147 -41.50 66.90 32.60
N ILE A 148 -42.69 67.34 33.00
CA ILE A 148 -43.92 66.57 32.90
C ILE A 148 -44.24 66.20 31.44
N SER A 149 -44.00 67.10 30.48
CA SER A 149 -44.29 66.84 29.06
C SER A 149 -43.39 65.75 28.50
N ALA A 150 -42.09 65.81 28.82
CA ALA A 150 -41.12 64.79 28.43
C ALA A 150 -41.40 63.44 29.13
N MET A 151 -41.84 63.44 30.38
CA MET A 151 -42.18 62.21 31.12
C MET A 151 -43.31 61.43 30.44
N PHE A 152 -44.41 62.08 30.06
CA PHE A 152 -45.52 61.39 29.38
C PHE A 152 -45.12 60.89 27.99
N THR A 153 -44.38 61.69 27.23
CA THR A 153 -43.88 61.34 25.89
C THR A 153 -42.94 60.12 25.93
N HIS A 154 -41.94 60.14 26.81
CA HIS A 154 -41.01 59.02 26.94
C HIS A 154 -41.65 57.80 27.60
N HIS A 155 -42.64 57.98 28.49
CA HIS A 155 -43.40 56.85 29.05
C HIS A 155 -44.17 56.10 27.96
N GLN A 156 -44.82 56.83 27.04
CA GLN A 156 -45.51 56.21 25.90
C GLN A 156 -44.53 55.39 25.04
N SER A 157 -43.40 55.99 24.63
CA SER A 157 -42.38 55.29 23.83
C SER A 157 -41.83 54.06 24.55
N ALA A 158 -41.55 54.16 25.85
CA ALA A 158 -41.05 53.03 26.64
C ALA A 158 -42.09 51.91 26.77
N ARG A 159 -43.39 52.25 26.86
CA ARG A 159 -44.47 51.27 26.87
C ARG A 159 -44.64 50.56 25.54
N GLU A 160 -44.57 51.30 24.44
CA GLU A 160 -44.56 50.73 23.08
C GLU A 160 -43.34 49.83 22.87
N ALA A 161 -42.16 50.26 23.32
CA ALA A 161 -40.96 49.46 23.32
C ALA A 161 -41.22 48.18 24.12
N LEU A 162 -41.57 48.23 25.40
CA LEU A 162 -41.83 47.05 26.25
C LEU A 162 -42.90 46.09 25.70
N GLY A 163 -43.87 46.60 24.94
CA GLY A 163 -44.91 45.79 24.30
C GLY A 163 -44.39 44.89 23.16
N ARG A 164 -43.23 45.20 22.57
CA ARG A 164 -42.60 44.37 21.53
C ARG A 164 -41.79 43.23 22.15
N LYS A 165 -42.15 41.98 21.81
CA LYS A 165 -41.35 40.80 22.17
C LYS A 165 -40.12 40.69 21.27
N VAL A 166 -39.04 40.14 21.81
CA VAL A 166 -37.88 39.75 20.98
C VAL A 166 -38.21 38.42 20.35
N GLU A 167 -38.31 38.42 19.02
CA GLU A 167 -38.50 37.19 18.25
C GLU A 167 -37.15 36.74 17.72
N ILE A 168 -36.67 35.61 18.22
CA ILE A 168 -35.46 34.95 17.74
C ILE A 168 -35.91 33.80 16.85
N SER A 169 -35.71 33.93 15.54
CA SER A 169 -36.00 32.88 14.57
C SER A 169 -34.96 31.75 14.66
N GLY A 170 -35.42 30.51 14.85
CA GLY A 170 -34.56 29.31 14.95
C GLY A 170 -35.16 28.25 15.89
N PRO A 171 -34.55 27.05 16.02
CA PRO A 171 -34.96 26.02 16.98
C PRO A 171 -34.76 26.53 18.41
N SER A 172 -35.75 27.27 18.88
CA SER A 172 -35.90 27.80 20.22
C SER A 172 -36.41 26.69 21.11
N ARG A 173 -35.53 26.07 21.90
CA ARG A 173 -35.92 25.54 23.21
C ARG A 173 -34.79 25.78 24.20
N ALA A 174 -34.91 26.93 24.88
CA ALA A 174 -34.06 27.38 25.97
C ALA A 174 -32.61 27.71 25.59
N THR A 175 -32.16 28.87 26.03
CA THR A 175 -30.75 29.29 26.13
C THR A 175 -29.85 28.30 26.91
N LYS A 176 -30.41 27.19 27.44
CA LYS A 176 -29.71 26.08 28.08
C LYS A 176 -29.29 24.96 27.12
N ASP A 177 -29.89 24.86 25.93
CA ASP A 177 -29.66 23.74 24.99
C ASP A 177 -28.83 24.13 23.75
N PHE A 178 -28.09 25.26 23.79
CA PHE A 178 -27.11 25.60 22.74
C PHE A 178 -25.85 24.70 22.79
N ALA A 179 -25.98 23.49 23.33
CA ALA A 179 -24.98 22.45 23.17
C ALA A 179 -25.12 21.90 21.75
N VAL A 180 -24.44 22.54 20.80
CA VAL A 180 -24.24 21.94 19.48
C VAL A 180 -23.37 20.70 19.69
N SER A 181 -24.01 19.55 19.94
CA SER A 181 -23.29 18.30 20.17
C SER A 181 -22.87 17.73 18.81
N PHE A 182 -21.74 18.20 18.29
CA PHE A 182 -21.08 17.53 17.18
C PHE A 182 -20.50 16.22 17.68
N GLN A 183 -20.92 15.10 17.09
CA GLN A 183 -20.39 13.79 17.42
C GLN A 183 -19.95 13.09 16.14
N PHE A 184 -18.67 12.75 16.06
CA PHE A 184 -18.18 11.83 15.04
C PHE A 184 -18.70 10.42 15.34
N ASN A 185 -19.29 9.78 14.34
CA ASN A 185 -19.84 8.43 14.49
C ASN A 185 -19.09 7.45 13.59
N SER A 186 -18.28 6.59 14.19
CA SER A 186 -17.41 5.65 13.49
C SER A 186 -18.10 4.32 13.12
N ARG A 187 -19.38 4.36 12.69
CA ARG A 187 -20.26 3.17 12.46
C ARG A 187 -19.65 2.04 11.61
N ALA A 188 -18.63 2.34 10.80
CA ALA A 188 -17.98 1.40 9.90
C ALA A 188 -16.53 1.05 10.28
N GLU A 189 -15.97 1.58 11.37
CA GLU A 189 -14.56 1.43 11.72
C GLU A 189 -14.13 -0.05 11.84
N ASN A 190 -14.89 -0.83 12.60
CA ASN A 190 -14.60 -2.25 12.78
C ASN A 190 -14.69 -3.04 11.47
N ASN A 191 -15.66 -2.68 10.61
CA ASN A 191 -15.81 -3.31 9.29
C ASN A 191 -14.61 -2.99 8.39
N ILE A 192 -14.20 -1.72 8.34
CA ILE A 192 -13.02 -1.30 7.55
C ILE A 192 -11.76 -2.01 8.06
N ARG A 193 -11.54 -2.06 9.38
CA ARG A 193 -10.41 -2.77 9.98
C ARG A 193 -10.41 -4.26 9.63
N SER A 194 -11.58 -4.91 9.72
CA SER A 194 -11.74 -6.30 9.32
C SER A 194 -11.43 -6.50 7.83
N THR A 195 -11.95 -5.65 6.95
CA THR A 195 -11.70 -5.75 5.51
C THR A 195 -10.22 -5.55 5.19
N ILE A 196 -9.55 -4.56 5.80
CA ILE A 196 -8.11 -4.31 5.61
C ILE A 196 -7.28 -5.51 6.08
N SER A 197 -7.66 -6.16 7.17
CA SER A 197 -6.89 -7.30 7.71
C SER A 197 -6.80 -8.50 6.77
N VAL A 198 -7.75 -8.64 5.84
CA VAL A 198 -7.81 -9.71 4.84
C VAL A 198 -7.63 -9.17 3.41
N PHE A 199 -7.21 -7.90 3.27
CA PHE A 199 -7.14 -7.26 1.97
C PHE A 199 -5.86 -7.64 1.22
N GLY A 200 -6.04 -8.33 0.10
CA GLY A 200 -4.97 -8.76 -0.80
C GLY A 200 -4.34 -10.07 -0.37
N ASP A 201 -3.99 -10.87 -1.37
CA ASP A 201 -3.26 -12.12 -1.22
C ASP A 201 -2.19 -12.22 -2.31
N VAL A 202 -1.05 -12.82 -1.97
CA VAL A 202 -0.02 -13.13 -2.95
C VAL A 202 -0.17 -14.60 -3.32
N SER A 203 -0.82 -14.86 -4.44
CA SER A 203 -0.95 -16.20 -5.01
C SER A 203 0.12 -16.42 -6.09
N PHE A 204 0.81 -17.55 -6.03
CA PHE A 204 1.69 -18.02 -7.11
C PHE A 204 0.89 -18.92 -8.06
N LYS A 205 1.00 -18.69 -9.37
CA LYS A 205 0.40 -19.54 -10.42
C LYS A 205 1.45 -20.44 -11.04
#